data_AF-A0ABC8L0B2-F1
#
_entry.id   AF-A0ABC8L0B2-F1
#
_cell.length_a   1.000
_cell.length_b   1.000
_cell.length_c   1.000
_cell.angle_alpha   90.00
_cell.angle_beta   90.00
_cell.angle_gamma   90.00
#
_symmetry.space_group_name_H-M   'P 1'
#
loop_
_entity.id
_entity.type
_entity.pdbx_description
1 polymer ?
#
loop_
_entity_poly.entity_id
_entity_poly.type
_entity_poly.pdbx_seq_one_letter_code
_entity_poly.pdbx_strand_id
1 'polypeptide(L)'
;MAVAENAGIKVDSSAQNLDNNNTTPNGGGSLKSEIKDLSDALSKLNPMAKVDLMKEGKIVTLRNAKIDIYQGSMRLAVDRWGCVKVSEEPPDIIVKENNNLSLIEYELVSVEA
;
A
#
# COMPACT_ATOMS: atom_id res chain seq x y z
N MET A 1 -36.60 48.43 -48.75
CA MET A 1 -35.18 48.00 -48.66
C MET A 1 -34.80 48.20 -47.20
N ALA A 2 -34.37 47.25 -46.38
CA ALA A 2 -34.01 45.83 -46.48
C ALA A 2 -34.05 45.28 -45.02
N VAL A 3 -34.64 44.12 -44.73
CA VAL A 3 -34.02 42.77 -44.65
C VAL A 3 -33.73 42.30 -43.20
N ALA A 4 -34.37 41.17 -42.88
CA ALA A 4 -34.03 40.03 -42.01
C ALA A 4 -33.57 40.25 -40.56
N GLU A 5 -34.39 39.74 -39.64
CA GLU A 5 -34.01 39.37 -38.28
C GLU A 5 -33.16 38.09 -38.32
N ASN A 6 -31.93 38.18 -37.81
CA ASN A 6 -30.97 37.10 -37.79
C ASN A 6 -31.18 36.26 -36.52
N ALA A 7 -31.59 35.01 -36.68
CA ALA A 7 -31.73 34.05 -35.58
C ALA A 7 -30.36 33.74 -34.98
N GLY A 8 -30.10 34.26 -33.78
CA GLY A 8 -28.91 33.91 -33.01
C GLY A 8 -29.01 32.48 -32.48
N ILE A 9 -28.11 31.61 -32.96
CA ILE A 9 -27.81 30.32 -32.35
C ILE A 9 -27.41 30.56 -30.88
N LYS A 10 -28.20 30.03 -29.94
CA LYS A 10 -27.77 29.86 -28.55
C LYS A 10 -27.01 28.55 -28.48
N VAL A 11 -25.68 28.66 -28.39
CA VAL A 11 -24.80 27.54 -28.02
C VAL A 11 -24.76 27.46 -26.49
N ASP A 12 -25.52 26.53 -25.91
CA ASP A 12 -25.38 26.12 -24.52
C ASP A 12 -24.33 25.00 -24.42
N SER A 13 -23.09 25.41 -24.16
CA SER A 13 -22.02 24.47 -23.82
C SER A 13 -22.11 24.14 -22.33
N SER A 14 -22.82 23.07 -21.93
CA SER A 14 -22.71 22.53 -20.58
C SER A 14 -23.15 21.06 -20.50
N ALA A 15 -22.17 20.22 -20.12
CA ALA A 15 -22.30 18.88 -19.55
C ALA A 15 -22.88 17.76 -20.45
N GLN A 16 -22.01 17.20 -21.30
CA GLN A 16 -22.06 15.76 -21.60
C GLN A 16 -21.83 15.01 -20.29
N ASN A 17 -22.90 14.53 -19.65
CA ASN A 17 -22.80 13.61 -18.52
C ASN A 17 -22.44 12.23 -19.09
N LEU A 18 -21.18 11.82 -18.91
CA LEU A 18 -20.73 10.46 -19.20
C LEU A 18 -21.29 9.52 -18.12
N ASP A 19 -22.54 9.09 -18.27
CA ASP A 19 -23.05 7.89 -17.61
C ASP A 19 -22.45 6.65 -18.30
N ASN A 20 -21.16 6.37 -18.04
CA ASN A 20 -20.50 5.19 -18.59
C ASN A 20 -20.72 3.97 -17.68
N ASN A 21 -21.94 3.46 -17.64
CA ASN A 21 -22.24 2.11 -17.13
C ASN A 21 -22.64 1.21 -18.30
N ASN A 22 -21.64 0.61 -18.94
CA ASN A 22 -21.87 -0.48 -19.89
C ASN A 22 -22.05 -1.80 -19.12
N THR A 23 -23.29 -2.14 -18.80
CA THR A 23 -23.70 -3.52 -18.50
C THR A 23 -24.38 -4.11 -19.73
N THR A 24 -23.64 -4.91 -20.50
CA THR A 24 -24.20 -5.94 -21.36
C THR A 24 -23.58 -7.29 -21.03
N PRO A 25 -24.36 -8.34 -20.70
CA PRO A 25 -23.84 -9.68 -20.51
C PRO A 25 -23.83 -10.35 -21.88
N ASN A 26 -22.65 -10.62 -22.45
CA ASN A 26 -22.61 -11.58 -23.54
C ASN A 26 -21.28 -12.34 -23.62
N GLY A 27 -21.42 -13.64 -23.84
CA GLY A 27 -20.40 -14.66 -23.70
C GLY A 27 -19.23 -14.51 -24.67
N GLY A 28 -18.08 -15.01 -24.20
CA GLY A 28 -16.81 -14.96 -24.90
C GLY A 28 -15.71 -14.73 -23.88
N GLY A 29 -15.40 -15.77 -23.09
CA GLY A 29 -14.37 -15.76 -22.05
C GLY A 29 -13.02 -15.35 -22.62
N SER A 30 -12.77 -14.05 -22.62
CA SER A 30 -11.50 -13.47 -22.96
C SER A 30 -10.72 -13.39 -21.66
N LEU A 31 -9.49 -13.90 -21.65
CA LEU A 31 -8.52 -13.90 -20.54
C LEU A 31 -8.27 -12.50 -19.90
N LYS A 32 -8.91 -11.46 -20.43
CA LYS A 32 -8.93 -10.10 -19.93
C LYS A 32 -10.00 -9.84 -18.87
N SER A 33 -11.06 -10.65 -18.76
CA SER A 33 -12.11 -10.45 -17.74
C SER A 33 -11.69 -10.92 -16.34
N GLU A 34 -10.63 -11.73 -16.23
CA GLU A 34 -10.03 -12.12 -14.94
C GLU A 34 -9.10 -11.05 -14.36
N ILE A 35 -8.70 -10.05 -15.14
CA ILE A 35 -7.83 -8.96 -14.68
C ILE A 35 -8.70 -7.70 -14.50
N LYS A 36 -9.65 -7.76 -13.54
CA LYS A 36 -10.57 -6.64 -13.31
C LYS A 36 -9.88 -5.39 -12.77
N ASP A 37 -8.72 -5.53 -12.14
CA ASP A 37 -7.90 -4.38 -11.76
C ASP A 37 -6.43 -4.67 -12.05
N LEU A 38 -5.92 -4.14 -13.16
CA LEU A 38 -4.47 -4.09 -13.42
C LEU A 38 -3.74 -3.43 -12.25
N SER A 39 -4.38 -2.47 -11.59
CA SER A 39 -3.95 -1.86 -10.33
C SER A 39 -3.79 -2.89 -9.21
N ASP A 40 -4.74 -3.81 -9.02
CA ASP A 40 -4.66 -4.87 -8.00
C ASP A 40 -3.64 -5.95 -8.35
N ALA A 41 -3.46 -6.24 -9.64
CA ALA A 41 -2.40 -7.14 -10.09
C ALA A 41 -1.00 -6.52 -9.88
N LEU A 42 -0.86 -5.22 -10.16
CA LEU A 42 0.37 -4.44 -9.93
C LEU A 42 0.66 -4.26 -8.44
N SER A 43 -0.36 -4.08 -7.60
CA SER A 43 -0.18 -3.99 -6.14
C SER A 43 0.32 -5.31 -5.54
N LYS A 44 -0.12 -6.45 -6.07
CA LYS A 44 0.39 -7.79 -5.70
C LYS A 44 1.83 -8.03 -6.14
N LEU A 45 2.30 -7.36 -7.20
CA LEU A 45 3.70 -7.36 -7.61
C LEU A 45 4.55 -6.31 -6.88
N ASN A 46 3.94 -5.40 -6.12
CA ASN A 46 4.66 -4.28 -5.51
C ASN A 46 5.31 -4.72 -4.18
N PRO A 47 6.64 -4.80 -4.08
CA PRO A 47 7.31 -5.06 -2.80
C PRO A 47 7.02 -3.97 -1.74
N MET A 48 6.48 -2.81 -2.12
CA MET A 48 6.03 -1.78 -1.19
C MET A 48 4.79 -2.18 -0.37
N ALA A 49 4.08 -3.28 -0.71
CA ALA A 49 2.95 -3.75 0.08
C ALA A 49 3.33 -3.98 1.57
N LYS A 50 4.60 -4.32 1.85
CA LYS A 50 5.12 -4.44 3.22
C LYS A 50 5.30 -3.08 3.92
N VAL A 51 5.62 -2.03 3.16
CA VAL A 51 5.71 -0.65 3.66
C VAL A 51 4.33 -0.13 4.04
N ASP A 52 3.29 -0.49 3.29
CA ASP A 52 1.92 -0.10 3.61
C ASP A 52 1.39 -0.67 4.93
N LEU A 53 1.94 -1.79 5.41
CA LEU A 53 1.59 -2.40 6.70
C LEU A 53 2.21 -1.68 7.89
N MET A 54 3.34 -1.00 7.71
CA MET A 54 4.14 -0.37 8.77
C MET A 54 3.94 1.15 8.78
N LYS A 55 2.70 1.58 9.06
CA LYS A 55 2.34 2.99 9.23
C LYS A 55 2.26 3.37 10.71
N GLU A 56 2.45 4.65 11.02
CA GLU A 56 2.32 5.18 12.37
C GLU A 56 0.96 4.80 13.00
N GLY A 57 0.97 4.49 14.30
CA GLY A 57 -0.24 4.10 15.04
C GLY A 57 -0.76 2.69 14.74
N LYS A 58 -0.17 1.95 13.79
CA LYS A 58 -0.49 0.54 13.56
C LYS A 58 0.36 -0.37 14.43
N ILE A 59 -0.25 -1.45 14.88
CA ILE A 59 0.42 -2.52 15.59
C ILE A 59 0.64 -3.65 14.61
N VAL A 60 1.86 -4.18 14.56
CA VAL A 60 2.23 -5.28 13.67
C VAL A 60 2.83 -6.44 14.45
N THR A 61 2.44 -7.65 14.09
CA THR A 61 3.06 -8.88 14.57
C THR A 61 4.06 -9.36 13.53
N LEU A 62 5.30 -9.57 13.95
CA LEU A 62 6.39 -10.07 13.13
C LEU A 62 6.69 -11.52 13.52
N ARG A 63 6.65 -12.44 12.56
CA ARG A 63 6.97 -13.86 12.77
C ARG A 63 8.20 -14.24 11.97
N ASN A 64 9.09 -15.03 12.59
CA ASN A 64 10.39 -15.39 12.04
C ASN A 64 11.24 -14.14 11.71
N ALA A 65 11.12 -13.10 12.55
CA ALA A 65 12.03 -11.96 12.51
C ALA A 65 13.40 -12.36 13.09
N LYS A 66 14.44 -11.66 12.66
CA LYS A 66 15.80 -11.80 13.18
C LYS A 66 16.33 -10.46 13.65
N ILE A 67 17.33 -10.50 14.53
CA ILE A 67 18.15 -9.34 14.83
C ILE A 67 19.32 -9.33 13.86
N ASP A 68 19.56 -8.18 13.24
CA ASP A 68 20.72 -7.91 12.40
C ASP A 68 21.55 -6.81 13.04
N ILE A 69 22.86 -7.00 13.13
CA ILE A 69 23.78 -5.98 13.66
C ILE A 69 24.27 -5.16 12.48
N TYR A 70 23.96 -3.87 12.48
CA TYR A 70 24.41 -2.94 11.44
C TYR A 70 25.11 -1.75 12.10
N GLN A 71 26.40 -1.59 11.77
CA GLN A 71 27.27 -0.55 12.32
C GLN A 71 27.25 -0.52 13.86
N GLY A 72 27.41 -1.68 14.50
CA GLY A 72 27.42 -1.81 15.96
C GLY A 72 26.02 -1.79 16.60
N SER A 73 24.96 -1.38 15.91
CA SER A 73 23.61 -1.31 16.50
C SER A 73 22.70 -2.44 16.02
N MET A 74 21.88 -2.95 16.94
CA MET A 74 20.84 -3.93 16.65
C MET A 74 19.70 -3.33 15.82
N ARG A 75 19.21 -4.09 14.84
CA ARG A 75 17.99 -3.80 14.09
C ARG A 75 17.14 -5.05 13.97
N LEU A 76 15.83 -4.90 14.06
CA LEU A 76 14.87 -5.97 13.80
C LEU A 76 14.59 -6.04 12.30
N ALA A 77 14.77 -7.22 11.70
CA ALA A 77 14.55 -7.44 10.28
C ALA A 77 13.68 -8.68 10.04
N VAL A 78 12.95 -8.69 8.92
CA VAL A 78 12.14 -9.83 8.47
C VAL A 78 12.56 -10.19 7.06
N ASP A 79 13.02 -11.42 6.85
CA ASP A 79 13.49 -11.90 5.55
C ASP A 79 12.34 -12.39 4.64
N ARG A 80 12.68 -13.12 3.56
CA ARG A 80 11.73 -13.64 2.58
C ARG A 80 10.78 -14.70 3.17
N TRP A 81 11.18 -15.40 4.23
CA TRP A 81 10.39 -16.47 4.85
C TRP A 81 9.58 -15.94 6.04
N GLY A 82 9.96 -14.79 6.59
CA GLY A 82 9.23 -14.14 7.67
C GLY A 82 7.96 -13.40 7.24
N CYS A 83 7.04 -13.26 8.20
CA CYS A 83 5.70 -12.72 7.96
C CYS A 83 5.48 -11.44 8.79
N VAL A 84 4.82 -10.45 8.19
CA VAL A 84 4.33 -9.23 8.87
C VAL A 84 2.83 -9.20 8.72
N LYS A 85 2.12 -9.07 9.84
CA LYS A 85 0.67 -8.91 9.86
C LYS A 85 0.30 -7.73 10.72
N VAL A 86 -0.72 -6.98 10.32
CA VAL A 86 -1.34 -5.98 11.18
C VAL A 86 -2.11 -6.72 12.28
N SER A 87 -1.92 -6.31 13.52
CA SER A 87 -2.72 -6.78 14.65
C SER A 87 -3.92 -5.85 14.79
N GLU A 88 -5.12 -6.43 14.77
CA GLU A 88 -6.36 -5.70 15.04
C GLU A 88 -6.59 -5.53 16.55
N GLU A 89 -6.08 -6.47 17.33
CA GLU A 89 -6.15 -6.44 18.79
C GLU A 89 -4.92 -5.71 19.37
N PRO A 90 -5.13 -4.73 20.28
CA PRO A 90 -4.04 -4.12 21.00
C PRO A 90 -3.44 -5.12 21.99
N PRO A 91 -2.12 -5.35 21.97
CA PRO A 91 -1.46 -6.20 22.93
C PRO A 91 -1.49 -5.52 24.31
N ASP A 92 -1.56 -6.31 25.38
CA ASP A 92 -1.46 -5.83 26.76
C ASP A 92 0.01 -5.52 27.11
N ILE A 93 0.60 -4.58 26.38
CA ILE A 93 2.01 -4.21 26.49
C ILE A 93 2.11 -2.70 26.39
N ILE A 94 2.72 -2.08 27.41
CA ILE A 94 3.06 -0.66 27.41
C ILE A 94 4.40 -0.47 26.70
N VAL A 95 4.40 0.29 25.60
CA VAL A 95 5.62 0.61 24.85
C VAL A 95 6.50 1.53 25.69
N LYS A 96 7.75 1.12 25.92
CA LYS A 96 8.76 1.92 26.62
C LYS A 96 9.57 2.73 25.61
N GLU A 97 9.06 3.89 25.23
CA GLU A 97 9.68 4.76 24.21
C GLU A 97 11.08 5.24 24.59
N ASN A 98 11.41 5.28 25.88
CA ASN A 98 12.73 5.67 26.39
C ASN A 98 13.79 4.55 26.33
N ASN A 99 13.43 3.33 25.92
CA ASN A 99 14.34 2.20 25.86
C ASN A 99 14.51 1.69 24.42
N ASN A 100 15.27 2.43 23.62
CA ASN A 100 15.52 2.10 22.22
C ASN A 100 16.87 1.39 22.05
N LEU A 101 16.83 0.05 21.89
CA LEU A 101 18.03 -0.78 21.69
C LEU A 101 18.76 -0.50 20.37
N SER A 102 18.10 0.15 19.40
CA SER A 102 18.71 0.48 18.11
C SER A 102 19.64 1.70 18.20
N LEU A 103 19.61 2.44 19.31
CA LEU A 103 20.53 3.55 19.60
C LEU A 103 21.77 3.12 20.38
N ILE A 104 21.79 1.86 20.83
CA ILE A 104 22.91 1.32 21.59
C ILE A 104 23.89 0.68 20.61
N GLU A 105 25.18 0.94 20.83
CA GLU A 105 26.28 0.31 20.11
C GLU A 105 26.79 -0.90 20.91
N TYR A 106 26.99 -2.00 20.21
CA TYR A 106 27.48 -3.28 20.72
C TYR A 106 28.73 -3.68 19.97
N GLU A 107 29.64 -4.34 20.69
CA GLU A 107 30.84 -4.95 20.13
C GLU A 107 30.74 -6.48 20.19
N LEU A 108 31.35 -7.14 19.22
CA LEU A 108 31.48 -8.59 19.24
C LEU A 108 32.58 -8.98 20.22
N VAL A 109 32.20 -9.68 21.30
CA VAL A 109 33.14 -10.22 22.28
C VAL A 109 33.26 -11.73 22.07
N SER A 110 34.48 -12.21 21.79
CA SER A 110 34.78 -13.64 21.78
C SER A 110 35.09 -14.12 23.20
N VAL A 111 34.45 -15.21 23.63
CA VAL A 111 34.79 -15.87 24.89
C VAL A 111 35.72 -17.03 24.58
N GLU A 112 36.93 -17.02 25.14
CA GLU A 112 37.81 -18.19 25.11
C GLU A 112 37.27 -19.22 26.11
N ALA A 113 37.10 -20.46 25.65
CA ALA A 113 36.56 -21.58 26.43
C ALA A 113 37.68 -22.39 27.10
#